data_AF-A0A2N9BMB6-F1
#
_entry.id   AF-A0A2N9BMB6-F1
#
_cell.length_a   1.000
_cell.length_b   1.000
_cell.length_c   1.000
_cell.angle_alpha   90.00
_cell.angle_beta   90.00
_cell.angle_gamma   90.00
#
_symmetry.space_group_name_H-M   'P 1'
#
loop_
_entity.id
_entity.type
_entity.pdbx_description
1 polymer ?
#
loop_
_entity_poly.entity_id
_entity_poly.type
_entity_poly.pdbx_seq_one_letter_code
_entity_poly.pdbx_strand_id
1 'polypeptide(L)'
;MNYRTTRWLLAPLRQLRTRRLMAQHGPALPYDTAWALITLHTAPDETALVRAWANEHPGTPGVHHDYWHKLSSTEQRRRRAWLQRHGHSPIQLLGLDPLLVHSTGLHVLDWGRPPEPGNTFGDEQVSGVLSKEPAPRGGDGISRDGEEGSRRADGRR
;
A
#
# COMPACT_ATOMS: atom_id res chain seq x y z
N MET A 1 20.62 26.38 -18.54
CA MET A 1 21.55 25.23 -18.69
C MET A 1 21.07 24.39 -19.86
N ASN A 2 21.98 23.99 -20.77
CA ASN A 2 21.62 23.26 -22.00
C ASN A 2 21.13 21.84 -21.67
N TYR A 3 19.87 21.53 -21.98
CA TYR A 3 19.23 20.23 -21.74
C TYR A 3 20.03 19.04 -22.28
N ARG A 4 20.71 19.23 -23.42
CA ARG A 4 21.54 18.19 -24.05
C ARG A 4 22.76 17.80 -23.22
N THR A 5 23.43 18.75 -22.57
CA THR A 5 24.66 18.49 -21.80
C THR A 5 24.36 17.82 -20.47
N THR A 6 23.26 18.20 -19.81
CA THR A 6 22.80 17.56 -18.56
C THR A 6 22.43 16.09 -18.79
N ARG A 7 21.82 15.76 -19.94
CA ARG A 7 21.38 14.39 -20.27
C ARG A 7 22.54 13.38 -20.35
N TRP A 8 23.70 13.81 -20.84
CA TRP A 8 24.89 12.94 -20.97
C TRP A 8 25.66 12.76 -19.66
N LEU A 9 25.77 13.80 -18.84
CA LEU A 9 26.39 13.69 -17.51
C LEU A 9 25.53 12.87 -16.54
N LEU A 10 24.20 12.89 -16.70
CA LEU A 10 23.29 12.11 -15.88
C LEU A 10 23.20 10.64 -16.31
N ALA A 11 23.59 10.27 -17.54
CA ALA A 11 23.45 8.90 -18.03
C ALA A 11 24.26 7.86 -17.20
N PRO A 12 25.55 8.09 -16.85
CA PRO A 12 26.31 7.15 -16.01
C PRO A 12 25.77 7.09 -14.57
N LEU A 13 25.41 8.24 -14.00
CA LEU A 13 24.84 8.31 -12.65
C LEU A 13 23.47 7.64 -12.58
N ARG A 14 22.65 7.79 -13.62
CA ARG A 14 21.35 7.11 -13.76
C ARG A 14 21.57 5.61 -13.83
N GLN A 15 22.49 5.13 -14.67
CA GLN A 15 22.82 3.71 -14.77
C GLN A 15 23.34 3.13 -13.44
N LEU A 16 24.18 3.88 -12.71
CA LEU A 16 24.65 3.48 -11.38
C LEU A 16 23.48 3.39 -10.39
N ARG A 17 22.59 4.39 -10.36
CA ARG A 17 21.40 4.39 -9.50
C ARG A 17 20.45 3.24 -9.84
N THR A 18 20.25 2.95 -11.12
CA THR A 18 19.47 1.79 -11.59
C THR A 18 20.05 0.49 -11.06
N ARG A 19 21.36 0.27 -11.23
CA ARG A 19 22.03 -0.95 -10.73
C ARG A 19 21.98 -1.05 -9.21
N ARG A 20 22.12 0.08 -8.50
CA ARG A 20 21.97 0.13 -7.04
C ARG A 20 20.55 -0.23 -6.61
N LEU A 21 19.54 0.33 -7.27
CA LEU A 21 18.14 0.02 -6.99
C LEU A 21 17.85 -1.47 -7.22
N MET A 22 18.35 -2.05 -8.31
CA MET A 22 18.23 -3.50 -8.56
C MET A 22 18.94 -4.33 -7.49
N ALA A 23 20.14 -3.95 -7.07
CA ALA A 23 20.86 -4.67 -6.02
C ALA A 23 20.12 -4.63 -4.67
N GLN A 24 19.49 -3.50 -4.36
CA GLN A 24 18.69 -3.33 -3.14
C GLN A 24 17.38 -4.12 -3.24
N HIS A 25 16.62 -3.93 -4.32
CA HIS A 25 15.33 -4.58 -4.53
C HIS A 25 15.46 -6.09 -4.74
N GLY A 26 16.52 -6.55 -5.40
CA GLY A 26 16.76 -7.94 -5.76
C GLY A 26 16.28 -8.31 -7.17
N PRO A 27 16.33 -9.61 -7.50
CA PRO A 27 16.13 -10.11 -8.86
C PRO A 27 14.71 -9.92 -9.41
N ALA A 28 13.74 -9.59 -8.54
CA ALA A 28 12.36 -9.32 -8.94
C ALA A 28 12.17 -7.97 -9.66
N LEU A 29 13.18 -7.09 -9.67
CA LEU A 29 13.11 -5.81 -10.37
C LEU A 29 13.91 -5.85 -11.69
N PRO A 30 13.24 -5.86 -12.85
CA PRO A 30 13.91 -5.77 -14.14
C PRO A 30 14.69 -4.46 -14.29
N TYR A 31 15.76 -4.50 -15.08
CA TYR A 31 16.59 -3.32 -15.34
C TYR A 31 15.78 -2.16 -15.93
N ASP A 32 14.91 -2.44 -16.89
CA ASP A 32 14.17 -1.41 -17.60
C ASP A 32 13.15 -0.72 -16.69
N THR A 33 12.45 -1.48 -15.84
CA THR A 33 11.58 -0.93 -14.79
C THR A 33 12.38 -0.10 -13.79
N ALA A 34 13.55 -0.57 -13.34
CA ALA A 34 14.43 0.19 -12.45
C ALA A 34 14.92 1.49 -13.11
N TRP A 35 15.23 1.46 -14.41
CA TRP A 35 15.65 2.63 -15.17
C TRP A 35 14.50 3.63 -15.32
N ALA A 36 13.28 3.17 -15.60
CA ALA A 36 12.09 4.01 -15.67
C ALA A 36 11.81 4.70 -14.33
N LEU A 37 11.88 3.96 -13.21
CA LEU A 37 11.70 4.52 -11.86
C LEU A 37 12.75 5.58 -11.52
N ILE A 38 14.03 5.31 -11.78
CA ILE A 38 15.09 6.30 -11.55
C ILE A 38 14.92 7.51 -12.49
N THR A 39 14.45 7.30 -13.72
CA THR A 39 14.14 8.38 -14.65
C THR A 39 13.05 9.29 -14.09
N LEU A 40 11.90 8.74 -13.68
CA LEU A 40 10.82 9.51 -13.06
C LEU A 40 11.27 10.22 -11.78
N HIS A 41 12.11 9.58 -10.96
CA HIS A 41 12.59 10.16 -9.71
C HIS A 41 13.56 11.33 -9.93
N THR A 42 14.39 11.27 -10.97
CA THR A 42 15.44 12.26 -11.23
C THR A 42 15.05 13.35 -12.22
N ALA A 43 14.11 13.06 -13.12
CA ALA A 43 13.65 13.92 -14.20
C ALA A 43 12.15 13.65 -14.47
N PRO A 44 11.25 14.16 -13.62
CA PRO A 44 9.80 13.93 -13.77
C PRO A 44 9.21 14.56 -15.04
N ASP A 45 9.92 15.48 -15.69
CA ASP A 45 9.60 16.02 -17.01
C ASP A 45 9.79 15.01 -18.16
N GLU A 46 10.56 13.93 -17.94
CA GLU A 46 10.76 12.84 -18.91
C GLU A 46 9.64 11.78 -18.90
N THR A 47 8.46 12.08 -18.35
CA THR A 47 7.30 11.16 -18.30
C THR A 47 6.88 10.65 -19.69
N ALA A 48 7.01 11.47 -20.74
CA ALA A 48 6.69 11.06 -22.10
C ALA A 48 7.59 9.91 -22.60
N LEU A 49 8.86 9.90 -22.21
CA LEU A 49 9.81 8.85 -22.56
C LEU A 49 9.46 7.54 -21.85
N VAL A 50 9.13 7.63 -20.56
CA VAL A 50 8.70 6.46 -19.77
C VAL A 50 7.38 5.90 -20.29
N ARG A 51 6.44 6.77 -20.70
CA ARG A 51 5.18 6.35 -21.32
C ARG A 51 5.38 5.65 -22.65
N ALA A 52 6.26 6.17 -23.51
CA ALA A 52 6.59 5.52 -24.78
C ALA A 52 7.14 4.11 -24.55
N TRP A 53 8.09 3.96 -23.61
CA TRP A 53 8.64 2.66 -23.25
C TRP A 53 7.58 1.71 -22.64
N ALA A 54 6.71 2.21 -21.77
CA ALA A 54 5.65 1.42 -21.14
C ALA A 54 4.62 0.90 -22.15
N ASN A 55 4.33 1.67 -23.20
CA ASN A 55 3.46 1.23 -24.29
C ASN A 55 4.04 0.05 -25.09
N GLU A 56 5.37 -0.05 -25.19
CA GLU A 56 6.06 -1.18 -25.82
C GLU A 56 6.09 -2.44 -24.92
N HIS A 57 5.89 -2.26 -23.61
CA HIS A 57 5.95 -3.32 -22.60
C HIS A 57 4.64 -3.37 -21.78
N PRO A 58 3.54 -3.82 -22.40
CA PRO A 58 2.23 -3.75 -21.79
C PRO A 58 2.15 -4.60 -20.51
N GLY A 59 1.61 -3.99 -19.46
CA GLY A 59 1.30 -4.61 -18.18
C GLY A 59 0.23 -3.79 -17.46
N THR A 60 -0.23 -4.23 -16.29
CA THR A 60 -1.22 -3.49 -15.51
C THR A 60 -0.57 -2.24 -14.91
N PRO A 61 -0.96 -1.01 -15.31
CA PRO A 61 -0.28 0.19 -14.82
C PRO A 61 -0.42 0.39 -13.32
N GLY A 62 0.64 0.87 -12.68
CA GLY A 62 0.68 1.18 -11.26
C GLY A 62 1.65 0.28 -10.47
N VAL A 63 1.62 0.47 -9.16
CA VAL A 63 2.44 -0.27 -8.19
C VAL A 63 1.61 -1.44 -7.65
N HIS A 64 2.14 -2.66 -7.82
CA HIS A 64 1.56 -3.92 -7.40
C HIS A 64 2.44 -4.55 -6.33
N HIS A 65 1.86 -5.38 -5.47
CA HIS A 65 2.61 -6.02 -4.40
C HIS A 65 2.99 -7.46 -4.74
N ASP A 66 4.20 -7.83 -4.35
CA ASP A 66 4.72 -9.18 -4.46
C ASP A 66 3.98 -10.14 -3.51
N TYR A 67 3.82 -11.37 -3.97
CA TYR A 67 3.22 -12.43 -3.16
C TYR A 67 4.29 -13.04 -2.25
N TRP A 68 4.38 -12.58 -1.00
CA TRP A 68 5.38 -13.05 -0.03
C TRP A 68 5.48 -14.57 0.09
N HIS A 69 4.35 -15.27 0.00
CA HIS A 69 4.30 -16.73 0.09
C HIS A 69 4.94 -17.45 -1.11
N LYS A 70 5.08 -16.79 -2.26
CA LYS A 70 5.75 -17.33 -3.46
C LYS A 70 7.27 -17.09 -3.45
N LEU A 71 7.76 -16.26 -2.54
CA LEU A 71 9.18 -15.96 -2.40
C LEU A 71 9.90 -17.08 -1.65
N SER A 72 11.15 -17.36 -2.03
CA SER A 72 12.01 -18.28 -1.28
C SER A 72 12.25 -17.78 0.15
N SER A 73 12.47 -18.69 1.10
CA SER A 73 12.73 -18.35 2.50
C SER A 73 13.93 -17.40 2.67
N THR A 74 14.95 -17.55 1.83
CA THR A 74 16.13 -16.66 1.80
C THR A 74 15.74 -15.24 1.38
N GLU A 75 14.92 -15.10 0.34
CA GLU A 75 14.47 -13.79 -0.14
C GLU A 75 13.50 -13.13 0.84
N GLN A 76 12.58 -13.89 1.44
CA GLN A 76 11.72 -13.38 2.52
C GLN A 76 12.55 -12.84 3.69
N ARG A 77 13.59 -13.57 4.12
CA ARG A 77 14.49 -13.13 5.20
C ARG A 77 15.23 -11.85 4.81
N ARG A 78 15.75 -11.77 3.59
CA ARG A 78 16.46 -10.58 3.07
C ARG A 78 15.56 -9.35 3.06
N ARG A 79 14.34 -9.47 2.53
CA ARG A 79 13.35 -8.37 2.49
C ARG A 79 12.88 -7.96 3.88
N ARG A 80 12.61 -8.91 4.79
CA ARG A 80 12.27 -8.58 6.19
C ARG A 80 13.40 -7.83 6.88
N ALA A 81 14.64 -8.29 6.77
CA ALA A 81 15.80 -7.62 7.35
C ALA A 81 16.04 -6.22 6.78
N TRP A 82 15.69 -5.99 5.51
CA TRP A 82 15.69 -4.65 4.93
C TRP A 82 14.58 -3.78 5.53
N LEU A 83 13.33 -4.25 5.52
CA LEU A 83 12.19 -3.51 6.05
C LEU A 83 12.34 -3.18 7.53
N GLN A 84 12.94 -4.07 8.32
CA GLN A 84 13.27 -3.80 9.73
C GLN A 84 14.29 -2.65 9.89
N ARG A 85 15.22 -2.48 8.93
CA ARG A 85 16.25 -1.44 8.97
C ARG A 85 15.79 -0.11 8.38
N HIS A 86 14.95 -0.15 7.35
CA HIS A 86 14.61 1.03 6.55
C HIS A 86 13.14 1.43 6.62
N GLY A 87 12.26 0.60 7.18
CA GLY A 87 10.81 0.81 7.26
C GLY A 87 10.06 0.65 5.92
N HIS A 88 10.75 0.91 4.80
CA HIS A 88 10.18 0.97 3.46
C HIS A 88 10.95 0.11 2.47
N SER A 89 10.27 -0.31 1.40
CA SER A 89 10.92 -0.97 0.28
C SER A 89 11.84 -0.01 -0.49
N PRO A 90 12.80 -0.53 -1.28
CA PRO A 90 13.65 0.32 -2.12
C PRO A 90 12.88 1.21 -3.10
N ILE A 91 11.71 0.76 -3.59
CA ILE A 91 10.86 1.53 -4.50
C ILE A 91 10.13 2.64 -3.74
N GLN A 92 9.58 2.34 -2.56
CA GLN A 92 8.95 3.34 -1.70
C GLN A 92 9.93 4.44 -1.26
N LEU A 93 11.20 4.08 -1.03
CA LEU A 93 12.25 5.05 -0.70
C LEU A 93 12.57 6.05 -1.83
N LEU A 94 12.13 5.78 -3.07
CA LEU A 94 12.22 6.77 -4.15
C LEU A 94 11.20 7.90 -3.99
N GLY A 95 10.20 7.75 -3.13
CA GLY A 95 9.18 8.77 -2.88
C GLY A 95 8.37 9.13 -4.13
N LEU A 96 8.25 8.22 -5.09
CA LEU A 96 7.46 8.43 -6.30
C LEU A 96 5.98 8.37 -5.96
N ASP A 97 5.22 9.34 -6.48
CA ASP A 97 3.77 9.33 -6.38
C ASP A 97 3.19 8.11 -7.15
N PRO A 98 2.43 7.22 -6.49
CA PRO A 98 1.77 6.10 -7.18
C PRO A 98 0.90 6.53 -8.35
N LEU A 99 0.27 7.72 -8.28
CA LEU A 99 -0.54 8.26 -9.38
C LEU A 99 0.33 8.64 -10.58
N LEU A 100 1.53 9.18 -10.34
CA LEU A 100 2.49 9.46 -11.40
C LEU A 100 2.92 8.18 -12.11
N VAL A 101 3.30 7.16 -11.34
CA VAL A 101 3.66 5.84 -11.88
C VAL A 101 2.52 5.28 -12.74
N HIS A 102 1.30 5.30 -12.21
CA HIS A 102 0.12 4.84 -12.94
C HIS A 102 -0.13 5.64 -14.23
N SER A 103 -0.02 6.97 -14.19
CA SER A 103 -0.22 7.86 -15.36
C SER A 103 0.79 7.66 -16.50
N THR A 104 1.92 7.01 -16.20
CA THR A 104 2.94 6.66 -17.20
C THR A 104 2.67 5.32 -17.88
N GLY A 105 1.71 4.52 -17.40
CA GLY A 105 1.50 3.16 -17.89
C GLY A 105 2.47 2.13 -17.29
N LEU A 106 3.37 2.55 -16.40
CA LEU A 106 4.42 1.70 -15.85
C LEU A 106 3.83 0.65 -14.89
N HIS A 107 4.10 -0.62 -15.16
CA HIS A 107 3.84 -1.72 -14.22
C HIS A 107 5.06 -1.91 -13.31
N VAL A 108 4.84 -1.78 -12.00
CA VAL A 108 5.90 -1.88 -10.98
C VAL A 108 5.51 -2.91 -9.94
N LEU A 109 6.42 -3.84 -9.65
CA LEU A 109 6.26 -4.81 -8.58
C LEU A 109 7.08 -4.38 -7.37
N ASP A 110 6.39 -4.08 -6.27
CA ASP A 110 6.96 -3.68 -4.99
C ASP A 110 6.78 -4.79 -3.93
N TRP A 111 7.57 -4.78 -2.87
CA TRP A 111 7.54 -5.84 -1.86
C TRP A 111 6.23 -5.88 -1.07
N GLY A 112 5.55 -4.75 -0.88
CA GLY A 112 4.39 -4.67 0.00
C GLY A 112 4.73 -5.01 1.46
N ARG A 113 3.69 -5.22 2.28
CA ARG A 113 3.85 -5.55 3.70
C ARG A 113 4.09 -7.05 3.89
N PRO A 114 5.09 -7.47 4.70
CA PRO A 114 5.27 -8.87 5.05
C PRO A 114 4.04 -9.40 5.81
N PRO A 115 3.65 -10.66 5.61
CA PRO A 115 2.60 -11.27 6.41
C PRO A 115 3.03 -11.32 7.88
N GLU A 116 2.13 -10.94 8.77
CA GLU A 116 2.35 -11.02 10.22
C GLU A 116 2.53 -12.49 10.64
N PRO A 117 3.48 -12.80 11.55
CA PRO A 117 3.67 -14.16 12.04
C PRO A 117 2.42 -14.60 12.80
N GLY A 118 1.56 -15.39 12.15
CA GLY A 118 0.34 -15.93 12.74
C GLY A 118 -0.92 -15.82 11.86
N ASN A 119 -0.87 -15.10 10.74
CA ASN A 119 -2.03 -14.95 9.85
C ASN A 119 -1.76 -15.52 8.46
N THR A 120 -1.58 -16.84 8.37
CA THR A 120 -1.69 -17.58 7.12
C THR A 120 -3.07 -18.20 7.04
N PHE A 121 -4.12 -17.39 6.88
CA PHE A 121 -5.44 -17.72 6.28
C PHE A 121 -6.31 -16.47 6.40
N GLY A 122 -6.58 -15.80 5.27
CA GLY A 122 -7.43 -14.62 5.25
C GLY A 122 -7.33 -13.81 3.97
N ASP A 123 -7.34 -14.47 2.81
CA ASP A 123 -8.05 -13.88 1.68
C ASP A 123 -9.54 -14.22 1.88
N GLU A 124 -10.40 -13.22 1.64
CA GLU A 124 -11.86 -13.31 1.60
C GLU A 124 -12.61 -13.25 2.94
N GLN A 125 -12.88 -12.02 3.42
CA GLN A 125 -14.22 -11.49 3.71
C GLN A 125 -14.15 -10.22 4.56
N VAL A 126 -14.16 -9.03 3.92
CA VAL A 126 -14.75 -7.82 4.53
C VAL A 126 -15.33 -6.93 3.43
N SER A 127 -16.60 -7.14 3.10
CA SER A 127 -17.55 -6.04 2.85
C SER A 127 -18.96 -6.59 2.88
N GLY A 128 -19.68 -6.22 3.93
CA GLY A 128 -21.06 -6.62 4.16
C GLY A 128 -21.40 -6.63 5.63
N VAL A 129 -21.15 -5.49 6.29
CA VAL A 129 -21.54 -5.25 7.68
C VAL A 129 -23.02 -5.60 7.86
N LEU A 130 -23.25 -6.60 8.70
CA LEU A 130 -24.53 -6.94 9.28
C LEU A 130 -25.09 -5.67 9.95
N SER A 131 -25.99 -4.98 9.25
CA SER A 131 -26.78 -3.91 9.85
C SER A 131 -27.69 -4.57 10.88
N LYS A 132 -27.29 -4.50 12.15
CA LYS A 132 -28.11 -4.86 13.28
C LYS A 132 -29.17 -3.77 13.42
N GLU A 133 -30.32 -4.02 12.82
CA GLU A 133 -31.53 -3.20 12.93
C GLU A 133 -31.91 -3.04 14.41
N PRO A 134 -32.01 -1.82 14.96
CA PRO A 134 -32.51 -1.61 16.30
C PRO A 134 -34.04 -1.73 16.33
N ALA A 135 -34.54 -2.53 17.28
CA ALA A 135 -35.95 -2.79 17.51
C ALA A 135 -36.80 -1.49 17.62
N PRO A 136 -38.02 -1.46 17.04
CA PRO A 136 -38.88 -0.29 17.15
C PRO A 136 -39.43 -0.13 18.56
N ARG A 137 -39.35 1.13 19.02
CA ARG A 137 -39.96 1.67 20.25
C ARG A 137 -41.47 1.45 20.26
N GLY A 138 -41.97 1.12 21.45
CA GLY A 138 -43.38 0.93 21.74
C GLY A 138 -44.21 2.22 21.77
N GLY A 139 -45.51 1.98 21.56
CA GLY A 139 -46.71 2.79 21.74
C GLY A 139 -47.85 1.87 21.26
N ASP A 140 -48.99 1.67 21.89
CA ASP A 140 -49.74 2.39 22.91
C ASP A 140 -50.60 1.37 23.67
N GLY A 141 -51.05 1.71 24.88
CA GLY A 141 -51.99 0.85 25.64
C GLY A 141 -52.36 1.41 27.00
N ILE A 142 -53.29 2.36 26.98
CA ILE A 142 -53.85 3.18 28.07
C ILE A 142 -54.72 2.38 29.08
N SER A 143 -54.86 2.97 30.28
CA SER A 143 -55.93 2.85 31.32
C SER A 143 -55.67 1.89 32.50
N ARG A 144 -55.49 2.45 33.73
CA ARG A 144 -56.52 2.77 34.78
C ARG A 144 -56.93 1.50 35.54
N ASP A 145 -57.07 1.42 36.86
CA ASP A 145 -57.16 2.30 38.04
C ASP A 145 -56.41 1.52 39.17
N GLY A 146 -55.86 2.07 40.25
CA GLY A 146 -56.46 2.91 41.29
C GLY A 146 -56.00 2.36 42.66
N GLU A 147 -55.67 3.27 43.58
CA GLU A 147 -55.72 3.13 45.06
C GLU A 147 -54.75 2.12 45.75
N GLU A 148 -54.20 2.30 46.96
CA GLU A 148 -54.15 3.36 47.97
C GLU A 148 -53.20 2.84 49.10
N GLY A 149 -52.64 3.73 49.93
CA GLY A 149 -52.06 3.38 51.25
C GLY A 149 -50.53 3.44 51.32
N SER A 150 -49.88 4.56 51.66
CA SER A 150 -49.81 5.23 52.97
C SER A 150 -49.18 4.36 54.09
N ARG A 151 -47.89 4.61 54.41
CA ARG A 151 -47.35 4.99 55.74
C ARG A 151 -45.86 4.62 55.93
N ARG A 152 -45.06 5.68 56.17
CA ARG A 152 -44.11 5.92 57.30
C ARG A 152 -43.06 4.82 57.62
N ALA A 153 -41.76 5.09 57.48
CA ALA A 153 -40.87 5.86 58.35
C ALA A 153 -40.30 5.06 59.54
N ASP A 154 -39.04 5.38 59.88
CA ASP A 154 -38.12 4.79 60.88
C ASP A 154 -37.51 3.43 60.52
N GLY A 155 -36.19 3.19 60.59
CA GLY A 155 -35.14 3.88 61.32
C GLY A 155 -34.58 2.93 62.39
N ARG A 156 -33.43 2.29 62.11
CA ARG A 156 -32.37 1.99 63.10
C ARG A 156 -31.19 1.28 62.46
N ARG A 157 -30.03 1.67 62.96
CA ARG A 157 -28.69 1.11 62.76
C ARG A 157 -28.59 -0.35 63.16
#